data_AF-A0A6A3AAU0-F1
#
_entry.id   AF-A0A6A3AAU0-F1
#
_cell.length_a   1.000
_cell.length_b   1.000
_cell.length_c   1.000
_cell.angle_alpha   90.00
_cell.angle_beta   90.00
_cell.angle_gamma   90.00
#
_symmetry.space_group_name_H-M   'P 1'
#
loop_
_entity.id
_entity.type
_entity.pdbx_description
1 polymer ?
#
loop_
_entity_poly.entity_id
_entity_poly.type
_entity_poly.pdbx_seq_one_letter_code
_entity_poly.pdbx_strand_id
1 'polypeptide(L)'
;MTNTKNVLRFIIIFQYLPRLFLIFPLSSQIVKATGVVTETAWAGAAYNLILYMLASHVLGASWYLLAIERQEACWRSACNREESICQYKFFDCHRINDSGRETWFRSSNITGLCSPSSGFYRFGIYGDALIFDVTTAPFFNKYFYCLWWGLRNLSSLGQNLDTCTYVGEIIFATIIAALGLVLFALLIGNMQTYLQSTTVRLEEWRIKRTDTEQWMRHRQLPPELRQSVRKYDQYKWLATRGVNEEALLKGLPLDLRRDIKRHLSLDLVRRVPLFDQMDERMLDAICET
;
A
#
# COMPACT_ATOMS: atom_id res chain seq x y z
N MET A 1 -20.70 -16.25 29.15
CA MET A 1 -19.31 -16.64 28.75
C MET A 1 -19.00 -16.33 27.28
N THR A 2 -19.94 -16.49 26.35
CA THR A 2 -19.79 -16.18 24.91
C THR A 2 -19.46 -14.71 24.64
N ASN A 3 -20.11 -13.78 25.37
CA ASN A 3 -19.92 -12.34 25.19
C ASN A 3 -18.48 -11.89 25.54
N THR A 4 -17.89 -12.41 26.62
CA THR A 4 -16.54 -12.04 27.06
C THR A 4 -15.45 -12.54 26.10
N LYS A 5 -15.58 -13.74 25.54
CA LYS A 5 -14.66 -14.27 24.52
C LYS A 5 -14.70 -13.43 23.24
N ASN A 6 -15.89 -13.04 22.80
CA ASN A 6 -16.06 -12.22 21.59
C ASN A 6 -15.49 -10.81 21.81
N VAL A 7 -15.76 -10.20 22.95
CA VAL A 7 -15.21 -8.87 23.32
C VAL A 7 -13.68 -8.89 23.38
N LEU A 8 -13.05 -9.89 24.00
CA LEU A 8 -11.58 -9.99 24.04
C LEU A 8 -10.96 -10.13 22.64
N ARG A 9 -11.59 -10.91 21.75
CA ARG A 9 -11.14 -11.09 20.36
C ARG A 9 -11.19 -9.78 19.57
N PHE A 10 -12.31 -9.05 19.68
CA PHE A 10 -12.45 -7.74 19.05
C PHE A 10 -11.44 -6.72 19.60
N ILE A 11 -11.15 -6.75 20.90
CA ILE A 11 -10.13 -5.88 21.51
C ILE A 11 -8.74 -6.18 20.94
N ILE A 12 -8.36 -7.45 20.78
CA ILE A 12 -7.04 -7.83 20.22
C ILE A 12 -6.90 -7.33 18.78
N ILE A 13 -7.96 -7.45 17.97
CA ILE A 13 -7.96 -6.96 16.58
C ILE A 13 -7.93 -5.42 16.57
N PHE A 14 -8.73 -4.77 17.40
CA PHE A 14 -8.84 -3.32 17.45
C PHE A 14 -7.55 -2.67 17.95
N GLN A 15 -6.77 -3.32 18.82
CA GLN A 15 -5.46 -2.82 19.28
C GLN A 15 -4.43 -2.60 18.16
N TYR A 16 -4.60 -3.22 16.99
CA TYR A 16 -3.73 -2.96 15.84
C TYR A 16 -3.96 -1.56 15.24
N LEU A 17 -5.17 -0.98 15.37
CA LEU A 17 -5.49 0.35 14.85
C LEU A 17 -4.78 1.49 15.63
N PRO A 18 -4.80 1.55 16.98
CA PRO A 18 -4.01 2.50 17.75
C PRO A 18 -2.50 2.35 17.52
N ARG A 19 -1.99 1.12 17.38
CA ARG A 19 -0.56 0.90 17.11
C ARG A 19 -0.15 1.49 15.76
N LEU A 20 -0.98 1.32 14.73
CA LEU A 20 -0.82 1.98 13.44
C LEU A 20 -0.86 3.50 13.56
N PHE A 21 -1.86 4.03 14.28
CA PHE A 21 -2.04 5.46 14.50
C PHE A 21 -0.87 6.10 15.25
N LEU A 22 -0.17 5.35 16.11
CA LEU A 22 1.02 5.80 16.83
C LEU A 22 2.32 5.64 16.04
N ILE A 23 2.45 4.56 15.25
CA ILE A 23 3.61 4.35 14.35
C ILE A 23 3.63 5.41 13.23
N PHE A 24 2.46 5.93 12.84
CA PHE A 24 2.33 6.93 11.78
C PHE A 24 3.03 8.28 12.08
N PRO A 25 2.71 9.02 13.16
CA PRO A 25 3.40 10.26 13.48
C PRO A 25 4.88 10.02 13.77
N LEU A 26 5.23 8.88 14.37
CA LEU A 26 6.61 8.53 14.66
C LEU A 26 7.43 8.32 13.39
N SER A 27 6.89 7.57 12.42
CA SER A 27 7.56 7.35 11.13
C SER A 27 7.64 8.64 10.32
N SER A 28 6.59 9.48 10.32
CA SER A 28 6.63 10.81 9.72
C SER A 28 7.69 11.73 10.35
N GLN A 29 7.84 11.69 11.68
CA GLN A 29 8.85 12.48 12.40
C GLN A 29 10.28 12.00 12.09
N ILE A 30 10.52 10.68 12.06
CA ILE A 30 11.82 10.09 11.70
C ILE A 30 12.19 10.44 10.26
N VAL A 31 11.23 10.37 9.34
CA VAL A 31 11.38 10.75 7.93
C VAL A 31 11.77 12.22 7.79
N LYS A 32 11.10 13.12 8.52
CA LYS A 32 11.43 14.56 8.54
C LYS A 32 12.80 14.86 9.15
N ALA A 33 13.22 14.09 10.17
CA ALA A 33 14.48 14.33 10.88
C ALA A 33 15.71 13.77 10.15
N THR A 34 15.57 12.66 9.41
CA THR A 34 16.70 11.99 8.76
C THR A 34 16.94 12.43 7.31
N GLY A 35 15.97 13.09 6.66
CA GLY A 35 16.09 13.53 5.25
C GLY A 35 16.16 12.40 4.22
N VAL A 36 16.31 11.14 4.66
CA VAL A 36 16.48 9.95 3.82
C VAL A 36 15.23 9.60 3.01
N VAL A 37 14.04 10.10 3.40
CA VAL A 37 12.77 9.70 2.77
C VAL A 37 12.07 10.86 2.06
N THR A 38 12.56 12.10 2.15
CA THR A 38 12.01 13.22 1.37
C THR A 38 12.39 13.18 -0.12
N GLU A 39 13.29 12.29 -0.54
CA GLU A 39 13.66 12.14 -1.97
C GLU A 39 13.09 10.91 -2.68
N THR A 40 12.65 9.84 -1.98
CA THR A 40 12.28 8.60 -2.67
C THR A 40 10.79 8.33 -2.59
N ALA A 41 10.08 8.62 -3.67
CA ALA A 41 8.67 8.29 -3.87
C ALA A 41 8.32 6.79 -3.65
N TRP A 42 9.33 5.92 -3.61
CA TRP A 42 9.24 4.51 -3.23
C TRP A 42 8.71 4.31 -1.80
N ALA A 43 9.01 5.22 -0.87
CA ALA A 43 8.55 5.12 0.50
C ALA A 43 7.02 5.29 0.63
N GLY A 44 6.41 6.15 -0.20
CA GLY A 44 4.95 6.32 -0.23
C GLY A 44 4.22 5.09 -0.80
N ALA A 45 4.78 4.47 -1.85
CA ALA A 45 4.25 3.23 -2.40
C ALA A 45 4.38 2.05 -1.41
N ALA A 46 5.56 1.90 -0.80
CA ALA A 46 5.81 0.90 0.24
C ALA A 46 4.89 1.09 1.45
N TYR A 47 4.64 2.34 1.86
CA TYR A 47 3.70 2.67 2.93
C TYR A 47 2.26 2.22 2.63
N ASN A 48 1.73 2.59 1.45
CA ASN A 48 0.38 2.17 1.05
C ASN A 48 0.29 0.65 0.97
N LEU A 49 1.33 -0.02 0.47
CA LEU A 49 1.40 -1.48 0.43
C LEU A 49 1.38 -2.10 1.83
N ILE A 50 2.13 -1.56 2.79
CA ILE A 50 2.14 -2.05 4.18
C ILE A 50 0.76 -1.90 4.82
N LEU A 51 0.10 -0.75 4.64
CA LEU A 51 -1.28 -0.55 5.11
C LEU A 51 -2.24 -1.56 4.50
N TYR A 52 -2.10 -1.80 3.20
CA TYR A 52 -2.92 -2.75 2.45
C TYR A 52 -2.75 -4.18 2.97
N MET A 53 -1.51 -4.59 3.21
CA MET A 53 -1.15 -5.91 3.75
C MET A 53 -1.66 -6.09 5.19
N LEU A 54 -1.55 -5.05 6.02
CA LEU A 54 -2.02 -5.08 7.40
C LEU A 54 -3.56 -5.13 7.49
N ALA A 55 -4.26 -4.33 6.67
CA ALA A 55 -5.72 -4.42 6.57
C ALA A 55 -6.16 -5.81 6.10
N SER A 56 -5.46 -6.38 5.12
CA SER A 56 -5.70 -7.74 4.63
C SER A 56 -5.50 -8.80 5.72
N HIS A 57 -4.43 -8.67 6.51
CA HIS A 57 -4.17 -9.56 7.65
C HIS A 57 -5.30 -9.50 8.69
N VAL A 58 -5.72 -8.28 9.07
CA VAL A 58 -6.80 -8.08 10.05
C VAL A 58 -8.13 -8.65 9.54
N LEU A 59 -8.49 -8.41 8.28
CA LEU A 59 -9.70 -8.95 7.67
C LEU A 59 -9.66 -10.48 7.59
N GLY A 60 -8.54 -11.05 7.16
CA GLY A 60 -8.34 -12.50 7.10
C GLY A 60 -8.43 -13.16 8.47
N ALA A 61 -7.82 -12.57 9.50
CA ALA A 61 -7.91 -13.06 10.87
C ALA A 61 -9.33 -12.97 11.43
N SER A 62 -10.03 -11.86 11.15
CA SER A 62 -11.44 -11.66 11.55
C SER A 62 -12.33 -12.70 10.87
N TRP A 63 -12.14 -12.91 9.56
CA TRP A 63 -12.86 -13.93 8.80
C TRP A 63 -12.65 -15.33 9.36
N TYR A 64 -11.41 -15.69 9.70
CA TYR A 64 -11.11 -16.99 10.30
C TYR A 64 -11.82 -17.21 11.65
N LEU A 65 -11.79 -16.20 12.53
CA LEU A 65 -12.47 -16.27 13.82
C LEU A 65 -13.99 -16.39 13.65
N LEU A 66 -14.56 -15.60 12.75
CA LEU A 66 -15.99 -15.67 12.44
C LEU A 66 -16.34 -17.02 11.78
N ALA A 67 -15.46 -17.62 10.99
CA ALA A 67 -15.67 -18.95 10.43
C ALA A 67 -15.75 -20.03 11.52
N ILE A 68 -14.86 -19.99 12.53
CA ILE A 68 -14.94 -20.88 13.70
C ILE A 68 -16.26 -20.67 14.45
N GLU A 69 -16.66 -19.42 14.67
CA GLU A 69 -17.93 -19.11 15.36
C GLU A 69 -19.14 -19.63 14.58
N ARG A 70 -19.10 -19.56 13.24
CA ARG A 70 -20.14 -20.12 12.38
C ARG A 70 -20.16 -21.65 12.42
N GLN A 71 -18.99 -22.30 12.48
CA GLN A 71 -18.88 -23.75 12.67
C GLN A 71 -19.43 -24.19 14.03
N GLU A 72 -19.09 -23.48 15.11
CA GLU A 72 -19.64 -23.75 16.44
C GLU A 72 -21.17 -23.55 16.48
N ALA A 73 -21.68 -22.49 15.84
CA ALA A 73 -23.11 -22.24 15.75
C ALA A 73 -23.84 -23.36 14.99
N CYS A 74 -23.24 -23.90 13.93
CA CYS A 74 -23.75 -25.10 13.28
C CYS A 74 -23.79 -26.29 14.23
N TRP A 75 -22.68 -26.58 14.91
CA TRP A 75 -22.61 -27.70 15.84
C TRP A 75 -23.67 -27.61 16.94
N ARG A 76 -23.88 -26.42 17.50
CA ARG A 76 -24.94 -26.17 18.48
C ARG A 76 -26.34 -26.38 17.88
N SER A 77 -26.57 -25.95 16.65
CA SER A 77 -27.85 -26.16 15.94
C SER A 77 -28.13 -27.64 15.68
N ALA A 78 -27.12 -28.39 15.22
CA ALA A 78 -27.22 -29.84 15.01
C ALA A 78 -27.45 -30.59 16.33
N CYS A 79 -26.71 -30.22 17.38
CA CYS A 79 -26.82 -30.81 18.72
C CYS A 79 -28.20 -30.56 19.33
N ASN A 80 -28.78 -29.36 19.16
CA ASN A 80 -30.16 -29.06 19.58
C ASN A 80 -31.21 -29.95 18.90
N ARG A 81 -30.95 -30.47 17.70
CA ARG A 81 -31.88 -31.43 17.06
C ARG A 81 -31.74 -32.85 17.62
N GLU A 82 -30.58 -33.19 18.18
CA GLU A 82 -30.29 -34.49 18.81
C GLU A 82 -30.44 -34.40 20.34
N GLU A 83 -31.56 -33.83 20.83
CA GLU A 83 -31.76 -33.45 22.25
C GLU A 83 -31.34 -34.54 23.27
N SER A 84 -31.53 -35.82 22.94
CA SER A 84 -31.21 -36.94 23.82
C SER A 84 -29.71 -37.32 23.87
N ILE A 85 -28.92 -36.93 22.87
CA ILE A 85 -27.52 -37.34 22.69
C ILE A 85 -26.57 -36.14 22.84
N CYS A 86 -27.07 -34.90 22.79
CA CYS A 86 -26.27 -33.69 22.77
C CYS A 86 -25.39 -33.46 24.02
N GLN A 87 -24.09 -33.21 23.81
CA GLN A 87 -23.11 -32.95 24.88
C GLN A 87 -22.28 -31.70 24.58
N TYR A 88 -22.82 -30.52 24.92
CA TYR A 88 -22.16 -29.21 24.68
C TYR A 88 -20.73 -29.09 25.20
N LYS A 89 -20.39 -29.82 26.26
CA LYS A 89 -19.04 -29.82 26.86
C LYS A 89 -17.95 -30.27 25.89
N PHE A 90 -18.28 -31.11 24.91
CA PHE A 90 -17.32 -31.65 23.95
C PHE A 90 -16.96 -30.70 22.81
N PHE A 91 -17.67 -29.57 22.70
CA PHE A 91 -17.28 -28.46 21.80
C PHE A 91 -16.17 -27.58 22.38
N ASP A 92 -15.89 -27.65 23.68
CA ASP A 92 -14.82 -26.87 24.29
C ASP A 92 -13.45 -27.50 24.02
N CYS A 93 -12.49 -26.67 23.58
CA CYS A 93 -11.11 -27.08 23.36
C CYS A 93 -10.44 -27.62 24.63
N HIS A 94 -10.90 -27.23 25.83
CA HIS A 94 -10.34 -27.77 27.07
C HIS A 94 -10.60 -29.28 27.25
N ARG A 95 -11.64 -29.82 26.60
CA ARG A 95 -12.03 -31.23 26.70
C ARG A 95 -11.53 -32.09 25.53
N ILE A 96 -10.52 -31.62 24.78
CA ILE A 96 -10.00 -32.35 23.62
C ILE A 96 -9.51 -33.76 23.99
N ASN A 97 -8.89 -33.92 25.17
CA ASN A 97 -8.33 -35.18 25.64
C ASN A 97 -9.33 -36.09 26.38
N ASP A 98 -10.61 -35.69 26.50
CA ASP A 98 -11.62 -36.54 27.13
C ASP A 98 -11.87 -37.78 26.25
N SER A 99 -11.67 -38.97 26.80
CA SER A 99 -11.81 -40.25 26.07
C SER A 99 -13.21 -40.46 25.46
N GLY A 100 -14.24 -39.90 26.08
CA GLY A 100 -15.63 -39.98 25.58
C GLY A 100 -15.94 -39.05 24.40
N ARG A 101 -15.08 -38.06 24.10
CA ARG A 101 -15.32 -37.04 23.07
C ARG A 101 -15.34 -37.64 21.67
N GLU A 102 -14.35 -38.46 21.32
CA GLU A 102 -14.27 -39.09 20.00
C GLU A 102 -15.42 -40.06 19.76
N THR A 103 -15.73 -40.90 20.76
CA THR A 103 -16.86 -41.84 20.70
C THR A 103 -18.18 -41.11 20.48
N TRP A 104 -18.39 -40.00 21.20
CA TRP A 104 -19.57 -39.17 21.04
C TRP A 104 -19.68 -38.56 19.63
N PHE A 105 -18.60 -37.95 19.12
CA PHE A 105 -18.59 -37.39 17.76
C PHE A 105 -18.87 -38.44 16.68
N ARG A 106 -18.36 -39.68 16.84
CA ARG A 106 -18.65 -40.79 15.92
C ARG A 106 -20.09 -41.28 16.00
N SER A 107 -20.72 -41.20 17.18
CA SER A 107 -22.13 -41.58 17.37
C SER A 107 -23.14 -40.51 16.93
N SER A 108 -22.72 -39.24 16.88
CA SER A 108 -23.56 -38.10 16.49
C SER A 108 -23.51 -37.84 14.97
N ASN A 109 -24.56 -37.27 14.39
CA ASN A 109 -24.54 -36.82 12.98
C ASN A 109 -24.00 -35.40 12.80
N ILE A 110 -23.45 -34.79 13.86
CA ILE A 110 -23.03 -33.38 13.90
C ILE A 110 -22.00 -33.06 12.81
N THR A 111 -20.99 -33.91 12.62
CA THR A 111 -19.94 -33.69 11.61
C THR A 111 -20.49 -33.70 10.19
N GLY A 112 -21.42 -34.62 9.89
CA GLY A 112 -22.05 -34.71 8.57
C GLY A 112 -23.00 -33.55 8.29
N LEU A 113 -23.82 -33.17 9.27
CA LEU A 113 -24.75 -32.05 9.17
C LEU A 113 -24.03 -30.69 9.11
N CYS A 114 -22.84 -30.57 9.70
CA CYS A 114 -22.05 -29.34 9.65
C CYS A 114 -21.00 -29.33 8.54
N SER A 115 -21.17 -30.16 7.52
CA SER A 115 -20.48 -30.02 6.25
C SER A 115 -21.13 -28.93 5.38
N PRO A 116 -20.37 -28.09 4.66
CA PRO A 116 -20.90 -27.15 3.66
C PRO A 116 -21.78 -27.80 2.59
N SER A 117 -21.55 -29.08 2.28
CA SER A 117 -22.30 -29.83 1.26
C SER A 117 -23.64 -30.41 1.74
N SER A 118 -23.90 -30.42 3.05
CA SER A 118 -25.08 -31.07 3.63
C SER A 118 -26.39 -30.32 3.37
N GLY A 119 -26.32 -29.02 3.05
CA GLY A 119 -27.48 -28.12 2.96
C GLY A 119 -28.16 -27.79 4.29
N PHE A 120 -27.73 -28.39 5.41
CA PHE A 120 -28.33 -28.18 6.73
C PHE A 120 -28.05 -26.79 7.29
N TYR A 121 -26.82 -26.30 7.12
CA TYR A 121 -26.39 -25.01 7.64
C TYR A 121 -25.73 -24.16 6.55
N ARG A 122 -26.18 -22.91 6.43
CA ARG A 122 -25.68 -21.98 5.42
C ARG A 122 -24.46 -21.25 5.95
N PHE A 123 -23.28 -21.62 5.48
CA PHE A 123 -22.00 -21.03 5.92
C PHE A 123 -21.64 -19.73 5.19
N GLY A 124 -22.11 -19.54 3.95
CA GLY A 124 -21.84 -18.34 3.15
C GLY A 124 -20.35 -18.12 2.92
N ILE A 125 -19.87 -16.89 3.11
CA ILE A 125 -18.46 -16.50 2.94
C ILE A 125 -17.49 -17.29 3.83
N TYR A 126 -17.99 -17.96 4.87
CA TYR A 126 -17.20 -18.78 5.79
C TYR A 126 -17.10 -20.25 5.34
N GLY A 127 -17.86 -20.65 4.32
CA GLY A 127 -17.89 -22.02 3.79
C GLY A 127 -16.51 -22.46 3.30
N ASP A 128 -15.77 -21.56 2.65
CA ASP A 128 -14.41 -21.82 2.16
C ASP A 128 -13.47 -22.32 3.27
N ALA A 129 -13.62 -21.84 4.51
CA ALA A 129 -12.77 -22.27 5.62
C ALA A 129 -12.92 -23.77 5.93
N LEU A 130 -14.10 -24.33 5.67
CA LEU A 130 -14.43 -25.73 5.87
C LEU A 130 -14.12 -26.56 4.62
N ILE A 131 -14.43 -26.03 3.43
CA ILE A 131 -14.18 -26.71 2.15
C ILE A 131 -12.68 -26.96 1.94
N PHE A 132 -11.84 -25.99 2.33
CA PHE A 132 -10.39 -26.07 2.17
C PHE A 132 -9.66 -26.47 3.46
N ASP A 133 -10.37 -27.02 4.46
CA ASP A 133 -9.80 -27.52 5.72
C ASP A 133 -8.91 -26.49 6.46
N VAL A 134 -9.20 -25.20 6.32
CA VAL A 134 -8.42 -24.11 6.92
C VAL A 134 -8.50 -24.17 8.45
N THR A 135 -9.63 -24.63 9.00
CA THR A 135 -9.84 -24.76 10.44
C THR A 135 -8.92 -25.79 11.08
N THR A 136 -8.63 -26.89 10.38
CA THR A 136 -7.80 -28.02 10.83
C THR A 136 -6.34 -27.91 10.38
N ALA A 137 -6.05 -27.06 9.40
CA ALA A 137 -4.71 -26.84 8.88
C ALA A 137 -3.68 -26.36 9.94
N PRO A 138 -2.38 -26.69 9.74
CA PRO A 138 -1.30 -26.19 10.58
C PRO A 138 -1.18 -24.66 10.48
N PHE A 139 -0.54 -24.05 11.48
CA PHE A 139 -0.52 -22.59 11.67
C PHE A 139 -0.09 -21.80 10.41
N PHE A 140 1.00 -22.20 9.74
CA PHE A 140 1.50 -21.48 8.57
C PHE A 140 0.52 -21.52 7.40
N ASN A 141 -0.04 -22.68 7.09
CA ASN A 141 -1.02 -22.83 6.01
C ASN A 141 -2.25 -21.97 6.27
N LYS A 142 -2.76 -22.02 7.51
CA LYS A 142 -3.87 -21.21 7.98
C LYS A 142 -3.56 -19.72 7.88
N TYR A 143 -2.40 -19.28 8.35
CA TYR A 143 -1.97 -17.88 8.31
C TYR A 143 -1.93 -17.34 6.88
N PHE A 144 -1.21 -18.02 5.97
CA PHE A 144 -1.08 -17.57 4.59
C PHE A 144 -2.40 -17.63 3.83
N TYR A 145 -3.23 -18.64 4.09
CA TYR A 145 -4.57 -18.71 3.49
C TYR A 145 -5.44 -17.54 3.95
N CYS A 146 -5.47 -17.23 5.24
CA CYS A 146 -6.27 -16.12 5.76
C CYS A 146 -5.77 -14.77 5.23
N LEU A 147 -4.45 -14.58 5.17
CA LEU A 147 -3.84 -13.38 4.57
C LEU A 147 -4.22 -13.24 3.09
N TRP A 148 -4.12 -14.34 2.32
CA TRP A 148 -4.53 -14.38 0.91
C TRP A 148 -6.02 -14.09 0.74
N TRP A 149 -6.88 -14.69 1.57
CA TRP A 149 -8.33 -14.46 1.54
C TRP A 149 -8.65 -12.98 1.79
N GLY A 150 -8.02 -12.37 2.80
CA GLY A 150 -8.17 -10.95 3.10
C GLY A 150 -7.70 -10.07 1.94
N LEU A 151 -6.52 -10.37 1.39
CA LEU A 151 -5.93 -9.61 0.29
C LEU A 151 -6.79 -9.68 -0.99
N ARG A 152 -7.28 -10.88 -1.33
CA ARG A 152 -8.15 -11.12 -2.50
C ARG A 152 -9.44 -10.31 -2.39
N ASN A 153 -10.11 -10.34 -1.24
CA ASN A 153 -11.40 -9.69 -1.07
C ASN A 153 -11.27 -8.16 -0.94
N LEU A 154 -10.19 -7.68 -0.33
CA LEU A 154 -9.90 -6.25 -0.28
C LEU A 154 -9.56 -5.71 -1.69
N SER A 155 -8.79 -6.46 -2.48
CA SER A 155 -8.41 -6.10 -3.86
C SER A 155 -9.56 -6.16 -4.85
N SER A 156 -10.52 -7.05 -4.64
CA SER A 156 -11.70 -7.20 -5.50
C SER A 156 -12.93 -6.47 -4.97
N LEU A 157 -12.78 -5.59 -3.97
CA LEU A 157 -13.87 -4.81 -3.38
C LEU A 157 -15.04 -5.68 -2.88
N GLY A 158 -14.75 -6.92 -2.47
CA GLY A 158 -15.75 -7.89 -2.01
C GLY A 158 -16.66 -8.46 -3.11
N GLN A 159 -16.35 -8.28 -4.40
CA GLN A 159 -17.22 -8.72 -5.51
C GLN A 159 -17.45 -10.24 -5.55
N ASN A 160 -16.54 -11.04 -5.02
CA ASN A 160 -16.62 -12.50 -5.02
C ASN A 160 -17.10 -13.07 -3.68
N LEU A 161 -17.82 -12.28 -2.87
CA LEU A 161 -18.35 -12.71 -1.57
C LEU A 161 -19.80 -13.20 -1.73
N ASP A 162 -19.98 -14.51 -1.64
CA ASP A 162 -21.31 -15.14 -1.63
C ASP A 162 -21.90 -15.13 -0.22
N THR A 163 -22.63 -14.06 0.10
CA THR A 163 -23.22 -13.88 1.43
C THR A 163 -24.52 -14.68 1.62
N CYS A 164 -24.73 -15.22 2.83
CA CYS A 164 -26.06 -15.69 3.24
C CYS A 164 -26.91 -14.55 3.81
N THR A 165 -28.20 -14.84 4.07
CA THR A 165 -29.14 -13.92 4.71
C THR A 165 -28.82 -13.61 6.18
N TYR A 166 -27.64 -13.99 6.67
CA TYR A 166 -27.20 -13.72 8.03
C TYR A 166 -26.70 -12.27 8.14
N VAL A 167 -27.36 -11.48 9.00
CA VAL A 167 -27.10 -10.04 9.14
C VAL A 167 -25.62 -9.73 9.43
N GLY A 168 -24.97 -10.52 10.29
CA GLY A 168 -23.55 -10.30 10.63
C GLY A 168 -22.60 -10.50 9.44
N GLU A 169 -22.95 -11.37 8.50
CA GLU A 169 -22.18 -11.61 7.28
C GLU A 169 -22.37 -10.49 6.27
N ILE A 170 -23.60 -10.00 6.10
CA ILE A 170 -23.90 -8.86 5.22
C ILE A 170 -23.16 -7.60 5.71
N ILE A 171 -23.18 -7.35 7.03
CA ILE A 171 -22.44 -6.22 7.63
C ILE A 171 -20.95 -6.39 7.39
N PHE A 172 -20.39 -7.58 7.62
CA PHE A 172 -18.97 -7.82 7.41
C PHE A 172 -18.54 -7.66 5.95
N ALA A 173 -19.33 -8.17 5.00
CA ALA A 173 -19.08 -7.99 3.56
C ALA A 173 -19.17 -6.50 3.16
N THR A 174 -20.13 -5.75 3.71
CA THR A 174 -20.25 -4.30 3.48
C THR A 174 -19.02 -3.54 3.98
N ILE A 175 -18.48 -3.91 5.16
CA ILE A 175 -17.24 -3.33 5.69
C ILE A 175 -16.06 -3.64 4.78
N ILE A 176 -15.93 -4.88 4.28
CA ILE A 176 -14.86 -5.26 3.34
C ILE A 176 -14.93 -4.42 2.07
N ALA A 177 -16.12 -4.27 1.47
CA ALA A 177 -16.31 -3.48 0.26
C ALA A 177 -15.96 -2.00 0.48
N ALA A 178 -16.42 -1.40 1.59
CA ALA A 178 -16.13 -0.01 1.92
C ALA A 178 -14.63 0.24 2.18
N LEU A 179 -13.98 -0.62 2.97
CA LEU A 179 -12.54 -0.53 3.24
C LEU A 179 -11.71 -0.76 1.98
N GLY A 180 -12.10 -1.75 1.16
CA GLY A 180 -11.47 -2.03 -0.13
C GLY A 180 -11.51 -0.82 -1.04
N LEU A 181 -12.66 -0.14 -1.15
CA LEU A 181 -12.83 1.02 -2.00
C LEU A 181 -11.92 2.18 -1.57
N VAL A 182 -11.90 2.49 -0.26
CA VAL A 182 -11.06 3.56 0.29
C VAL A 182 -9.57 3.27 0.08
N LEU A 183 -9.12 2.05 0.39
CA LEU A 183 -7.71 1.68 0.27
C LEU A 183 -7.26 1.60 -1.20
N PHE A 184 -8.13 1.11 -2.09
CA PHE A 184 -7.84 1.08 -3.52
C PHE A 184 -7.75 2.50 -4.12
N ALA A 185 -8.67 3.39 -3.73
CA ALA A 185 -8.62 4.80 -4.14
C ALA A 185 -7.36 5.51 -3.63
N LEU A 186 -6.95 5.27 -2.38
CA LEU A 186 -5.70 5.81 -1.83
C LEU A 186 -4.47 5.31 -2.57
N LEU A 187 -4.45 4.02 -2.94
CA LEU A 187 -3.34 3.44 -3.69
C LEU A 187 -3.23 4.05 -5.09
N ILE A 188 -4.34 4.18 -5.81
CA ILE A 188 -4.38 4.83 -7.13
C ILE A 188 -3.98 6.30 -7.02
N GLY A 189 -4.59 7.07 -6.10
CA GLY A 189 -4.33 8.51 -5.98
C GLY A 189 -2.87 8.82 -5.66
N ASN A 190 -2.26 8.04 -4.76
CA ASN A 190 -0.85 8.20 -4.42
C ASN A 190 0.07 7.75 -5.56
N MET A 191 -0.27 6.65 -6.26
CA MET A 191 0.49 6.20 -7.42
C MET A 191 0.41 7.17 -8.60
N GLN A 192 -0.76 7.78 -8.84
CA GLN A 192 -0.96 8.79 -9.88
C GLN A 192 -0.14 10.05 -9.59
N THR A 193 -0.16 10.53 -8.35
CA THR A 193 0.65 11.68 -7.92
C THR A 193 2.15 11.40 -8.12
N TYR A 194 2.62 10.18 -7.80
CA TYR A 194 4.00 9.74 -8.05
C TYR A 194 4.36 9.71 -9.53
N LEU A 195 3.52 9.10 -10.35
CA LEU A 195 3.77 9.00 -11.79
C LEU A 195 3.86 10.41 -12.38
N GLN A 196 2.93 11.30 -12.01
CA GLN A 196 2.95 12.70 -12.44
C GLN A 196 4.24 13.41 -12.02
N SER A 197 4.67 13.34 -10.75
CA SER A 197 5.88 14.06 -10.32
C SER A 197 7.15 13.61 -11.05
N THR A 198 7.23 12.33 -11.44
CA THR A 198 8.40 11.78 -12.14
C THR A 198 8.35 12.09 -13.64
N THR A 199 7.17 12.08 -14.25
CA THR A 199 7.01 12.30 -15.69
C THR A 199 6.90 13.76 -16.10
N VAL A 200 6.53 14.68 -15.19
CA VAL A 200 6.34 16.11 -15.51
C VAL A 200 7.52 16.70 -16.28
N ARG A 201 8.76 16.54 -15.81
CA ARG A 201 9.94 17.13 -16.50
C ARG A 201 10.20 16.52 -17.87
N LEU A 202 9.99 15.21 -18.01
CA LEU A 202 10.13 14.51 -19.28
C LEU A 202 9.05 14.95 -20.27
N GLU A 203 7.83 15.15 -19.78
CA GLU A 203 6.70 15.58 -20.59
C GLU A 203 6.82 17.05 -20.98
N GLU A 204 7.26 17.93 -20.08
CA GLU A 204 7.64 19.32 -20.38
C GLU A 204 8.70 19.38 -21.49
N TRP A 205 9.72 18.52 -21.41
CA TRP A 205 10.74 18.44 -22.46
C TRP A 205 10.16 17.94 -23.79
N ARG A 206 9.29 16.93 -23.77
CA ARG A 206 8.62 16.42 -24.99
C ARG A 206 7.73 17.48 -25.64
N ILE A 207 6.94 18.20 -24.85
CA ILE A 207 6.08 19.30 -25.31
C ILE A 207 6.96 20.39 -25.92
N LYS A 208 7.97 20.88 -25.19
CA LYS A 208 8.89 21.91 -25.68
C LYS A 208 9.59 21.50 -26.97
N ARG A 209 10.03 20.24 -27.08
CA ARG A 209 10.65 19.72 -28.31
C ARG A 209 9.67 19.73 -29.49
N THR A 210 8.41 19.37 -29.24
CA THR A 210 7.36 19.35 -30.28
C THR A 210 7.04 20.76 -30.74
N ASP A 211 6.91 21.71 -29.80
CA ASP A 211 6.69 23.13 -30.10
C ASP A 211 7.85 23.74 -30.88
N THR A 212 9.10 23.44 -30.50
CA THR A 212 10.29 23.88 -31.25
C THR A 212 10.26 23.31 -32.67
N GLU A 213 9.96 22.02 -32.86
CA GLU A 213 9.84 21.42 -34.19
C GLU A 213 8.74 22.08 -35.04
N GLN A 214 7.57 22.32 -34.46
CA GLN A 214 6.47 23.00 -35.16
C GLN A 214 6.85 24.44 -35.53
N TRP A 215 7.47 25.19 -34.62
CA TRP A 215 7.96 26.53 -34.88
C TRP A 215 9.01 26.55 -36.00
N MET A 216 9.97 25.63 -35.98
CA MET A 216 10.99 25.48 -37.02
C MET A 216 10.38 25.11 -38.38
N ARG A 217 9.30 24.33 -38.39
CA ARG A 217 8.50 23.99 -39.58
C ARG A 217 7.79 25.21 -40.14
N HIS A 218 7.08 25.93 -39.28
CA HIS A 218 6.32 27.12 -39.66
C HIS A 218 7.22 28.24 -40.23
N ARG A 219 8.43 28.42 -39.69
CA ARG A 219 9.41 29.41 -40.16
C ARG A 219 10.24 28.95 -41.36
N GLN A 220 9.99 27.75 -41.90
CA GLN A 220 10.70 27.21 -43.06
C GLN A 220 12.24 27.22 -42.92
N LEU A 221 12.75 26.92 -41.71
CA LEU A 221 14.19 26.91 -41.48
C LEU A 221 14.91 25.85 -42.36
N PRO A 222 16.10 26.18 -42.90
CA PRO A 222 16.96 25.23 -43.61
C PRO A 222 17.25 23.96 -42.79
N PRO A 223 17.43 22.80 -43.45
CA PRO A 223 17.64 21.52 -42.78
C PRO A 223 18.88 21.52 -41.87
N GLU A 224 19.94 22.22 -42.27
CA GLU A 224 21.18 22.34 -41.49
C GLU A 224 20.96 23.07 -40.15
N LEU A 225 20.26 24.21 -40.18
CA LEU A 225 19.92 24.95 -38.96
C LEU A 225 19.02 24.14 -38.03
N ARG A 226 18.05 23.39 -38.58
CA ARG A 226 17.20 22.49 -37.78
C ARG A 226 18.02 21.40 -37.08
N GLN A 227 19.00 20.82 -37.76
CA GLN A 227 19.88 19.82 -37.14
C GLN A 227 20.74 20.43 -36.02
N SER A 228 21.26 21.63 -36.21
CA SER A 228 22.02 22.34 -35.18
C SER A 228 21.18 22.65 -33.95
N VAL A 229 19.93 23.11 -34.13
CA VAL A 229 18.99 23.35 -33.01
C VAL A 229 18.68 22.05 -32.26
N ARG A 230 18.39 20.94 -32.96
CA ARG A 230 18.14 19.64 -32.33
C ARG A 230 19.32 19.16 -31.50
N LYS A 231 20.55 19.27 -32.03
CA LYS A 231 21.78 18.91 -31.30
C LYS A 231 21.96 19.76 -30.06
N TYR A 232 21.75 21.07 -30.16
CA TYR A 232 21.83 21.99 -29.04
C TYR A 232 20.82 21.64 -27.93
N ASP A 233 19.55 21.45 -28.27
CA ASP A 233 18.49 21.12 -27.31
C ASP A 233 18.74 19.76 -26.63
N GLN A 234 19.22 18.77 -27.38
CA GLN A 234 19.59 17.47 -26.83
C GLN A 234 20.77 17.56 -25.87
N TYR A 235 21.82 18.30 -26.23
CA TYR A 235 22.97 18.54 -25.36
C TYR A 235 22.56 19.28 -24.08
N LYS A 236 21.79 20.37 -24.23
CA LYS A 236 21.28 21.16 -23.10
C LYS A 236 20.47 20.31 -22.13
N TRP A 237 19.61 19.42 -22.64
CA TRP A 237 18.85 18.48 -21.80
C TRP A 237 19.74 17.49 -21.06
N LEU A 238 20.75 16.91 -21.74
CA LEU A 238 21.69 15.98 -21.10
C LEU A 238 22.52 16.66 -20.00
N ALA A 239 22.93 17.91 -20.22
CA ALA A 239 23.74 18.67 -19.28
C ALA A 239 22.94 19.18 -18.06
N THR A 240 21.75 19.75 -18.29
CA THR A 240 21.00 20.48 -17.25
C THR A 240 19.76 19.75 -16.73
N ARG A 241 19.35 18.65 -17.38
CA ARG A 241 18.08 17.94 -17.12
C ARG A 241 16.85 18.87 -17.06
N GLY A 242 16.88 19.94 -17.85
CA GLY A 242 15.79 20.91 -17.94
C GLY A 242 15.78 21.98 -16.85
N VAL A 243 16.80 22.06 -16.00
CA VAL A 243 16.92 23.15 -15.02
C VAL A 243 17.26 24.46 -15.74
N ASN A 244 16.44 25.48 -15.50
CA ASN A 244 16.74 26.84 -15.94
C ASN A 244 17.57 27.55 -14.87
N GLU A 245 18.90 27.49 -15.01
CA GLU A 245 19.86 28.05 -14.05
C GLU A 245 19.63 29.54 -13.80
N GLU A 246 19.29 30.34 -14.82
CA GLU A 246 19.01 31.77 -14.64
C GLU A 246 17.75 32.04 -13.81
N ALA A 247 16.69 31.25 -14.02
CA ALA A 247 15.47 31.38 -13.24
C ALA A 247 15.69 30.96 -11.79
N LEU A 248 16.50 29.91 -11.57
CA LEU A 248 16.88 29.44 -10.24
C LEU A 248 17.70 30.48 -9.49
N LEU A 249 18.69 31.09 -10.17
CA LEU A 249 19.52 32.16 -9.61
C LEU A 249 18.70 33.44 -9.33
N LYS A 250 17.69 33.77 -10.15
CA LYS A 250 16.80 34.92 -9.91
C LYS A 250 15.87 34.75 -8.70
N GLY A 251 15.56 33.52 -8.31
CA GLY A 251 14.75 33.23 -7.12
C GLY A 251 15.51 33.36 -5.80
N LEU A 252 16.84 33.52 -5.85
CA LEU A 252 17.69 33.62 -4.67
C LEU A 252 17.95 35.09 -4.28
N PRO A 253 18.12 35.39 -2.97
CA PRO A 253 18.59 36.68 -2.50
C PRO A 253 19.92 37.07 -3.18
N LEU A 254 20.14 38.38 -3.35
CA LEU A 254 21.29 38.92 -4.06
C LEU A 254 22.64 38.38 -3.55
N ASP A 255 22.79 38.29 -2.23
CA ASP A 255 24.03 37.82 -1.58
C ASP A 255 24.31 36.35 -1.92
N LEU A 256 23.31 35.47 -1.77
CA LEU A 256 23.44 34.05 -2.12
C LEU A 256 23.71 33.83 -3.61
N ARG A 257 23.04 34.61 -4.47
CA ARG A 257 23.25 34.55 -5.92
C ARG A 257 24.69 34.92 -6.28
N ARG A 258 25.25 35.91 -5.60
CA ARG A 258 26.62 36.39 -5.80
C ARG A 258 27.65 35.34 -5.36
N ASP A 259 27.44 34.75 -4.19
CA ASP A 259 28.33 33.72 -3.66
C ASP A 259 28.33 32.46 -4.54
N ILE A 260 27.15 32.04 -5.04
CA ILE A 260 27.03 30.90 -5.96
C ILE A 260 27.70 31.21 -7.31
N LYS A 261 27.47 32.39 -7.88
CA LYS A 261 28.13 32.81 -9.13
C LYS A 261 29.65 32.78 -8.97
N ARG A 262 30.17 33.39 -7.91
CA ARG A 262 31.60 33.40 -7.58
C ARG A 262 32.13 31.98 -7.50
N HIS A 263 31.45 31.08 -6.78
CA HIS A 263 31.90 29.69 -6.66
C HIS A 263 31.93 28.96 -8.02
N LEU A 264 30.93 29.16 -8.87
CA LEU A 264 30.86 28.52 -10.19
C LEU A 264 31.88 29.10 -11.18
N SER A 265 32.14 30.41 -11.14
CA SER A 265 33.02 31.09 -12.10
C SER A 265 34.49 31.03 -11.71
N LEU A 266 34.82 31.00 -10.41
CA LEU A 266 36.21 31.14 -9.92
C LEU A 266 37.08 29.94 -10.34
N ASP A 267 36.53 28.73 -10.37
CA ASP A 267 37.21 27.53 -10.88
C ASP A 267 37.41 27.57 -12.42
N LEU A 268 36.49 28.22 -13.15
CA LEU A 268 36.59 28.41 -14.61
C LEU A 268 37.61 29.49 -14.97
N VAL A 269 37.65 30.59 -14.21
CA VAL A 269 38.53 31.73 -14.46
C VAL A 269 39.98 31.38 -14.11
N ARG A 270 40.24 30.66 -13.01
CA ARG A 270 41.60 30.20 -12.64
C ARG A 270 42.22 29.20 -13.62
N ARG A 271 41.41 28.47 -14.39
CA ARG A 271 41.92 27.56 -15.44
C ARG A 271 42.53 28.29 -16.63
N VAL A 272 42.30 29.59 -16.75
CA VAL A 272 42.89 30.41 -17.82
C VAL A 272 44.19 31.04 -17.29
N PRO A 273 45.36 30.73 -17.87
CA PRO A 273 46.68 31.16 -17.36
C PRO A 273 46.83 32.68 -17.20
N LEU A 274 46.05 33.45 -17.94
CA LEU A 274 46.04 34.91 -17.89
C LEU A 274 45.42 35.45 -16.58
N PHE A 275 44.44 34.74 -16.02
CA PHE A 275 43.68 35.18 -14.84
C PHE A 275 44.16 34.53 -13.54
N ASP A 276 45.00 33.50 -13.62
CA ASP A 276 45.57 32.79 -12.45
C ASP A 276 46.50 33.69 -11.60
N GLN A 277 47.12 34.69 -12.22
CA GLN A 277 48.00 35.65 -11.55
C GLN A 277 47.30 36.96 -11.13
N MET A 278 45.98 37.07 -11.33
CA MET A 278 45.23 38.27 -10.97
C MET A 278 44.85 38.27 -9.50
N ASP A 279 44.82 39.47 -8.90
CA ASP A 279 44.50 39.67 -7.49
C ASP A 279 43.05 39.23 -7.20
N GLU A 280 42.80 38.62 -6.03
CA GLU A 280 41.50 38.03 -5.64
C GLU A 280 40.34 39.05 -5.78
N ARG A 281 40.61 40.32 -5.46
CA ARG A 281 39.61 41.40 -5.56
C ARG A 281 39.21 41.72 -7.00
N MET A 282 40.13 41.52 -7.94
CA MET A 282 39.90 41.78 -9.37
C MET A 282 39.22 40.58 -10.03
N LEU A 283 39.56 39.36 -9.60
CA LEU A 283 38.82 38.14 -9.95
C LEU A 283 37.37 38.18 -9.44
N ASP A 284 37.16 38.66 -8.22
CA ASP A 284 35.81 38.83 -7.65
C ASP A 284 34.97 39.82 -8.47
N ALA A 285 35.55 40.96 -8.87
CA ALA A 285 34.86 41.94 -9.72
C ALA A 285 34.48 41.38 -11.11
N ILE A 286 35.31 40.50 -11.68
CA ILE A 286 35.04 39.82 -12.96
C ILE A 286 33.94 38.76 -12.81
N CYS A 287 33.89 38.07 -11.66
CA CYS A 287 32.89 37.06 -11.37
C CYS A 287 31.51 37.66 -10.98
N GLU A 288 31.47 38.93 -10.58
CA GLU A 288 30.25 39.66 -10.22
C GLU A 288 29.49 40.24 -11.43
N THR A 289 30.17 40.56 -12.54
CA THR A 289 29.56 40.99 -13.83
C THR A 289 28.82 39.86 -14.54
#